data_AF-A0A3D0PTM1-F1
#
_entry.id   AF-A0A3D0PTM1-F1
#
_cell.length_a   1.000
_cell.length_b   1.000
_cell.length_c   1.000
_cell.angle_alpha   90.00
_cell.angle_beta   90.00
_cell.angle_gamma   90.00
#
_symmetry.space_group_name_H-M   'P 1'
#
loop_
_entity.id
_entity.type
_entity.pdbx_description
1 polymer ?
#
loop_
_entity_poly.entity_id
_entity_poly.type
_entity_poly.pdbx_seq_one_letter_code
_entity_poly.pdbx_strand_id
1 'polypeptide(L)'
;MSQSQADALISLAYNLGSSYFTNMNTSCTFRDVLLNAVVPPTDASASKPYRAQVIKKSDFYTSADGSTTVGTVSADAVVQVIGVSDGASYKQPHKDVWYQIQYDGKTGWMRSGYVHIDDSYPLKHDLNYTNATIFGSEVARWCMADGTVVPGLLYRRVQEANIYNYGDYTPNTTNNPYCYILPNA
;
A
#
# COMPACT_ATOMS: atom_id res chain seq x y z
N MET A 1 1.76 7.35 -14.68
CA MET A 1 0.43 7.51 -14.07
C MET A 1 -0.62 7.36 -15.17
N SER A 2 -1.69 6.60 -14.93
CA SER A 2 -2.84 6.45 -15.83
C SER A 2 -3.90 7.55 -15.61
N GLN A 3 -4.87 7.67 -16.52
CA GLN A 3 -6.02 8.57 -16.35
C GLN A 3 -6.81 8.24 -15.07
N SER A 4 -7.07 6.96 -14.81
CA SER A 4 -7.83 6.55 -13.62
C SER A 4 -7.12 6.86 -12.31
N GLN A 5 -5.79 6.73 -12.29
CA GLN A 5 -5.00 7.15 -11.13
C GLN A 5 -5.11 8.67 -10.91
N ALA A 6 -5.04 9.47 -11.98
CA ALA A 6 -5.19 10.92 -11.88
C ALA A 6 -6.59 11.32 -11.36
N ASP A 7 -7.65 10.75 -11.93
CA ASP A 7 -9.04 11.05 -11.54
C ASP A 7 -9.29 10.76 -10.06
N ALA A 8 -8.84 9.59 -9.59
CA ALA A 8 -8.99 9.18 -8.19
C ALA A 8 -8.21 10.09 -7.24
N LEU A 9 -6.95 10.41 -7.57
CA LEU A 9 -6.11 11.28 -6.72
C LEU A 9 -6.63 12.72 -6.68
N ILE A 10 -7.16 13.25 -7.80
CA ILE A 10 -7.80 14.57 -7.82
C ILE A 10 -9.05 14.57 -6.94
N SER A 11 -9.90 13.55 -7.03
CA SER A 11 -11.09 13.44 -6.16
C SER A 11 -10.70 13.35 -4.68
N LEU A 12 -9.68 12.55 -4.35
CA LEU A 12 -9.19 12.39 -3.00
C LEU A 12 -8.61 13.70 -2.46
N ALA A 13 -7.76 14.38 -3.24
CA ALA A 13 -7.16 15.67 -2.86
C ALA A 13 -8.19 16.79 -2.72
N TYR A 14 -9.22 16.82 -3.57
CA TYR A 14 -10.32 17.77 -3.45
C TYR A 14 -11.05 17.63 -2.11
N ASN A 15 -11.23 16.39 -1.65
CA ASN A 15 -11.97 16.12 -0.41
C ASN A 15 -11.11 16.21 0.85
N LEU A 16 -9.84 15.79 0.80
CA LEU A 16 -8.92 15.82 1.95
C LEU A 16 -8.15 17.13 2.10
N GLY A 17 -8.01 17.88 1.01
CA GLY A 17 -7.10 19.02 0.92
C GLY A 17 -5.74 18.61 0.34
N SER A 18 -5.17 19.49 -0.48
CA SER A 18 -3.93 19.25 -1.21
C SER A 18 -2.68 19.15 -0.31
N SER A 19 -2.74 19.68 0.92
CA SER A 19 -1.62 19.64 1.87
C SER A 19 -1.20 18.22 2.24
N TYR A 20 -2.11 17.23 2.23
CA TYR A 20 -1.76 15.84 2.50
C TYR A 20 -0.91 15.21 1.39
N PHE A 21 -0.88 15.82 0.21
CA PHE A 21 -0.07 15.40 -0.93
C PHE A 21 1.21 16.23 -1.07
N THR A 22 1.18 17.51 -0.70
CA THR A 22 2.28 18.45 -0.97
C THR A 22 3.13 18.78 0.26
N ASN A 23 2.60 18.63 1.48
CA ASN A 23 3.33 18.93 2.71
C ASN A 23 3.84 17.62 3.35
N MET A 24 5.13 17.34 3.15
CA MET A 24 5.79 16.16 3.70
C MET A 24 5.88 16.15 5.23
N ASN A 25 5.70 17.30 5.90
CA ASN A 25 5.64 17.38 7.35
C ASN A 25 4.29 16.89 7.92
N THR A 26 3.27 16.73 7.06
CA THR A 26 1.99 16.14 7.45
C THR A 26 2.08 14.63 7.31
N SER A 27 2.01 13.90 8.43
CA SER A 27 2.00 12.43 8.43
C SER A 27 0.81 11.88 7.65
N CYS A 28 1.04 10.99 6.70
CA CYS A 28 0.00 10.53 5.78
C CYS A 28 0.36 9.16 5.18
N THR A 29 -0.07 8.07 5.82
CA THR A 29 0.35 6.72 5.41
C THR A 29 -0.05 6.38 3.97
N PHE A 30 -1.21 6.80 3.46
CA PHE A 30 -1.55 6.50 2.06
C PHE A 30 -0.57 7.16 1.08
N ARG A 31 -0.04 8.36 1.40
CA ARG A 31 0.98 9.02 0.58
C ARG A 31 2.28 8.23 0.65
N ASP A 32 2.66 7.77 1.83
CA ASP A 32 3.88 6.97 2.01
C ASP A 32 3.78 5.65 1.24
N VAL A 33 2.58 5.06 1.14
CA VAL A 33 2.30 3.90 0.26
C VAL A 33 2.47 4.22 -1.22
N LEU A 34 2.07 5.42 -1.68
CA LEU A 34 2.32 5.88 -3.05
C LEU A 34 3.82 6.08 -3.32
N LEU A 35 4.57 6.57 -2.32
CA LEU A 35 6.02 6.76 -2.44
C LEU A 35 6.76 5.42 -2.48
N ASN A 36 6.24 4.39 -1.82
CA ASN A 36 6.77 3.02 -1.89
C ASN A 36 6.48 2.30 -3.22
N ALA A 37 5.68 2.91 -4.13
CA ALA A 37 5.40 2.33 -5.44
C ALA A 37 6.62 2.47 -6.37
N VAL A 38 7.46 1.44 -6.36
CA VAL A 38 8.65 1.31 -7.21
C VAL A 38 8.58 0.02 -8.01
N VAL A 39 9.23 0.01 -9.17
CA VAL A 39 9.55 -1.24 -9.86
C VAL A 39 10.47 -2.05 -8.93
N PRO A 40 10.07 -3.26 -8.48
CA PRO A 40 10.83 -4.03 -7.53
C PRO A 40 12.22 -4.42 -8.04
N PRO A 41 13.21 -4.57 -7.14
CA PRO A 41 14.50 -5.13 -7.51
C PRO A 41 14.35 -6.56 -8.06
N THR A 42 15.00 -6.86 -9.18
CA THR A 42 14.92 -8.17 -9.84
C THR A 42 15.95 -9.18 -9.35
N ASP A 43 16.91 -8.74 -8.54
CA ASP A 43 18.07 -9.50 -8.06
C ASP A 43 18.20 -9.51 -6.53
N ALA A 44 17.14 -9.09 -5.82
CA ALA A 44 17.04 -9.25 -4.38
C ALA A 44 17.18 -10.74 -4.01
N SER A 45 18.13 -11.02 -3.13
CA SER A 45 18.47 -12.38 -2.69
C SER A 45 19.15 -12.34 -1.32
N ALA A 46 19.31 -13.49 -0.66
CA ALA A 46 20.03 -13.55 0.61
C ALA A 46 21.50 -13.08 0.51
N SER A 47 22.13 -13.21 -0.67
CA SER A 47 23.49 -12.70 -0.94
C SER A 47 23.52 -11.26 -1.42
N LYS A 48 22.37 -10.71 -1.85
CA LYS A 48 22.21 -9.31 -2.26
C LYS A 48 20.94 -8.72 -1.64
N PRO A 49 20.94 -8.48 -0.32
CA PRO A 49 19.79 -7.92 0.36
C PRO A 49 19.65 -6.41 0.07
N TYR A 50 18.41 -5.95 -0.01
CA TYR A 50 18.05 -4.53 -0.12
C TYR A 50 17.63 -4.00 1.25
N ARG A 51 18.33 -2.99 1.75
CA ARG A 51 17.94 -2.32 3.00
C ARG A 51 16.60 -1.61 2.81
N ALA A 52 15.69 -1.77 3.74
CA ALA A 52 14.39 -1.11 3.73
C ALA A 52 13.93 -0.73 5.15
N GLN A 53 12.98 0.20 5.23
CA GLN A 53 12.35 0.64 6.47
C GLN A 53 10.84 0.38 6.41
N VAL A 54 10.26 -0.09 7.50
CA VAL A 54 8.81 -0.33 7.60
C VAL A 54 8.11 0.96 8.02
N ILE A 55 7.17 1.46 7.20
CA ILE A 55 6.51 2.76 7.44
C ILE A 55 5.35 2.68 8.44
N LYS A 56 4.88 1.46 8.76
CA LYS A 56 3.76 1.22 9.68
C LYS A 56 3.86 -0.16 10.31
N LYS A 57 3.63 -0.26 11.61
CA LYS A 57 3.63 -1.54 12.34
C LYS A 57 2.71 -2.54 11.64
N SER A 58 3.27 -3.67 11.22
CA SER A 58 2.59 -4.64 10.36
C SER A 58 3.10 -6.06 10.58
N ASP A 59 2.24 -7.03 10.33
CA ASP A 59 2.60 -8.44 10.33
C ASP A 59 3.36 -8.84 9.05
N PHE A 60 4.18 -9.86 9.17
CA PHE A 60 4.79 -10.57 8.04
C PHE A 60 4.49 -12.06 8.13
N TYR A 61 4.45 -12.73 6.99
CA TYR A 61 3.77 -14.01 6.81
C TYR A 61 4.67 -15.10 6.25
N THR A 62 4.28 -16.36 6.39
CA THR A 62 5.05 -17.50 5.85
C THR A 62 5.07 -17.50 4.32
N SER A 63 4.03 -16.95 3.69
CA SER A 63 3.81 -16.93 2.25
C SER A 63 3.33 -15.54 1.79
N ALA A 64 3.55 -15.24 0.51
CA ALA A 64 3.10 -14.00 -0.17
C ALA A 64 1.58 -14.00 -0.45
N ASP A 65 0.78 -14.37 0.55
CA ASP A 65 -0.68 -14.43 0.49
C ASP A 65 -1.34 -13.87 1.76
N GLY A 66 -0.55 -13.55 2.79
CA GLY A 66 -1.05 -13.02 4.06
C GLY A 66 -1.73 -14.07 4.95
N SER A 67 -1.51 -15.37 4.72
CA SER A 67 -2.24 -16.46 5.39
C SER A 67 -1.82 -16.70 6.85
N THR A 68 -0.53 -16.95 7.09
CA THR A 68 -0.01 -17.34 8.42
C THR A 68 1.06 -16.37 8.90
N THR A 69 0.80 -15.68 10.00
CA THR A 69 1.73 -14.70 10.58
C THR A 69 2.98 -15.39 11.18
N VAL A 70 4.16 -14.88 10.83
CA VAL A 70 5.47 -15.28 11.39
C VAL A 70 5.87 -14.37 12.56
N GLY A 71 5.44 -13.11 12.50
CA GLY A 71 5.64 -12.11 13.53
C GLY A 71 5.17 -10.74 13.07
N THR A 72 5.53 -9.73 13.87
CA THR A 72 5.19 -8.33 13.61
C THR A 72 6.47 -7.51 13.55
N VAL A 73 6.53 -6.55 12.63
CA VAL A 73 7.59 -5.55 12.53
C VAL A 73 7.04 -4.21 13.00
N SER A 74 7.76 -3.52 13.87
CA SER A 74 7.39 -2.16 14.32
C SER A 74 7.53 -1.15 13.19
N ALA A 75 6.79 -0.04 13.28
CA ALA A 75 7.10 1.13 12.44
C ALA A 75 8.56 1.56 12.70
N ASP A 76 9.18 2.12 11.67
CA ASP A 76 10.56 2.58 11.61
C ASP A 76 11.65 1.50 11.76
N ALA A 77 11.27 0.24 11.94
CA ALA A 77 12.23 -0.85 11.97
C ALA A 77 12.88 -1.04 10.58
N VAL A 78 14.18 -1.33 10.60
CA VAL A 78 14.96 -1.63 9.41
C VAL A 78 14.91 -3.14 9.14
N VAL A 79 14.63 -3.51 7.89
CA VAL A 79 14.57 -4.89 7.41
C VAL A 79 15.47 -5.06 6.19
N GLN A 80 15.77 -6.31 5.85
CA GLN A 80 16.46 -6.66 4.61
C GLN A 80 15.48 -7.34 3.67
N VAL A 81 15.27 -6.79 2.48
CA VAL A 81 14.47 -7.41 1.42
C VAL A 81 15.37 -8.36 0.61
N ILE A 82 15.00 -9.63 0.57
CA ILE A 82 15.79 -10.72 -0.04
C ILE A 82 15.03 -11.47 -1.13
N GLY A 83 13.83 -11.01 -1.47
CA GLY A 83 13.00 -11.66 -2.47
C GLY A 83 11.78 -10.82 -2.80
N VAL A 84 11.23 -11.05 -3.99
CA VAL A 84 10.05 -10.37 -4.49
C VAL A 84 9.07 -11.40 -5.02
N SER A 85 7.79 -11.21 -4.73
CA SER A 85 6.69 -11.93 -5.36
C SER A 85 5.67 -10.91 -5.84
N ASP A 86 5.15 -11.10 -7.04
CA ASP A 86 4.10 -10.25 -7.58
C ASP A 86 2.89 -11.12 -7.89
N GLY A 87 1.89 -11.06 -7.02
CA GLY A 87 0.62 -11.71 -7.21
C GLY A 87 -0.25 -10.92 -8.18
N ALA A 88 -0.89 -11.61 -9.12
CA ALA A 88 -1.91 -11.01 -9.99
C ALA A 88 -3.27 -10.96 -9.26
N SER A 89 -3.40 -10.05 -8.31
CA SER A 89 -4.70 -9.77 -7.66
C SER A 89 -5.69 -9.22 -8.69
N TYR A 90 -6.89 -9.81 -8.76
CA TYR A 90 -7.96 -9.43 -9.69
C TYR A 90 -7.53 -9.41 -11.17
N LYS A 91 -6.61 -10.32 -11.54
CA LYS A 91 -6.06 -10.46 -12.91
C LYS A 91 -5.33 -9.20 -13.42
N GLN A 92 -4.88 -8.33 -12.51
CA GLN A 92 -4.04 -7.17 -12.83
C GLN A 92 -2.63 -7.40 -12.26
N PRO A 93 -1.57 -7.25 -13.07
CA PRO A 93 -0.20 -7.35 -12.57
C PRO A 93 0.14 -6.19 -11.64
N HIS A 94 1.14 -6.36 -10.77
CA HIS A 94 1.74 -5.32 -9.93
C HIS A 94 0.83 -4.76 -8.82
N LYS A 95 -0.37 -5.33 -8.63
CA LYS A 95 -1.32 -4.88 -7.59
C LYS A 95 -1.14 -5.57 -6.25
N ASP A 96 -0.39 -6.66 -6.21
CA ASP A 96 -0.13 -7.41 -4.98
C ASP A 96 1.33 -7.84 -4.92
N VAL A 97 2.22 -6.85 -4.92
CA VAL A 97 3.65 -7.07 -4.73
C VAL A 97 3.96 -7.29 -3.26
N TRP A 98 4.72 -8.34 -2.98
CA TRP A 98 5.24 -8.74 -1.67
C TRP A 98 6.77 -8.75 -1.69
N TYR A 99 7.36 -8.37 -0.57
CA TYR A 99 8.78 -8.53 -0.31
C TYR A 99 9.01 -9.62 0.72
N GLN A 100 9.91 -10.53 0.41
CA GLN A 100 10.45 -11.43 1.41
C GLN A 100 11.47 -10.66 2.24
N ILE A 101 11.19 -10.48 3.51
CA ILE A 101 12.02 -9.75 4.46
C ILE A 101 12.75 -10.68 5.41
N GLN A 102 13.94 -10.28 5.83
CA GLN A 102 14.61 -10.79 7.01
C GLN A 102 14.55 -9.74 8.13
N TYR A 103 14.07 -10.17 9.30
CA TYR A 103 13.91 -9.33 10.48
C TYR A 103 13.97 -10.20 11.73
N ASP A 104 14.77 -9.78 12.72
CA ASP A 104 14.90 -10.46 14.03
C ASP A 104 15.15 -11.99 13.91
N GLY A 105 16.07 -12.37 13.02
CA GLY A 105 16.42 -13.77 12.75
C GLY A 105 15.34 -14.60 12.03
N LYS A 106 14.19 -13.99 11.70
CA LYS A 106 13.09 -14.64 10.97
C LYS A 106 13.04 -14.17 9.52
N THR A 107 12.46 -15.00 8.67
CA THR A 107 12.20 -14.70 7.26
C THR A 107 10.72 -14.87 6.98
N GLY A 108 10.13 -13.94 6.23
CA GLY A 108 8.76 -14.06 5.76
C GLY A 108 8.38 -12.93 4.81
N TRP A 109 7.12 -12.86 4.42
CA TRP A 109 6.61 -11.98 3.37
C TRP A 109 5.82 -10.82 3.94
N MET A 110 6.08 -9.61 3.46
CA MET A 110 5.35 -8.40 3.82
C MET A 110 4.87 -7.70 2.55
N ARG A 111 3.68 -7.10 2.57
CA ARG A 111 3.16 -6.31 1.45
C ARG A 111 4.06 -5.10 1.19
N SER A 112 4.44 -4.91 -0.07
CA SER A 112 5.35 -3.82 -0.50
C SER A 112 4.89 -2.42 -0.10
N GLY A 113 3.57 -2.19 0.00
CA GLY A 113 3.03 -0.87 0.37
C GLY A 113 3.53 -0.33 1.71
N TYR A 114 3.95 -1.20 2.65
CA TYR A 114 4.50 -0.79 3.94
C TYR A 114 6.03 -0.84 4.03
N VAL A 115 6.72 -1.18 2.95
CA VAL A 115 8.17 -1.37 2.94
C VAL A 115 8.79 -0.33 2.02
N HIS A 116 9.47 0.63 2.62
CA HIS A 116 10.24 1.65 1.92
C HIS A 116 11.66 1.13 1.68
N ILE A 117 11.98 0.72 0.45
CA ILE A 117 13.35 0.39 0.07
C ILE A 117 14.16 1.70 0.01
N ASP A 118 15.35 1.69 0.58
CA ASP A 118 16.22 2.86 0.73
C ASP A 118 16.44 3.59 -0.62
N ASP A 119 16.26 4.91 -0.64
CA ASP A 119 16.38 5.74 -1.85
C ASP A 119 17.81 5.76 -2.45
N SER A 120 18.80 5.24 -1.73
CA SER A 120 20.15 5.03 -2.27
C SER A 120 20.20 3.96 -3.37
N TYR A 121 19.19 3.09 -3.48
CA TYR A 121 19.04 2.16 -4.59
C TYR A 121 18.36 2.84 -5.80
N PRO A 122 18.85 2.65 -7.04
CA PRO A 122 18.34 3.33 -8.23
C PRO A 122 17.04 2.67 -8.75
N LEU A 123 16.05 2.47 -7.89
CA LEU A 123 14.75 1.91 -8.27
C LEU A 123 13.90 2.98 -8.95
N LYS A 124 13.14 2.56 -9.97
CA LYS A 124 12.24 3.45 -10.70
C LYS A 124 10.92 3.56 -9.94
N HIS A 125 10.52 4.78 -9.55
CA HIS A 125 9.15 5.02 -9.07
C HIS A 125 8.12 4.83 -10.18
N ASP A 126 7.11 4.02 -9.92
CA ASP A 126 6.01 3.75 -10.84
C ASP A 126 4.74 3.38 -10.07
N LEU A 127 3.74 4.27 -10.12
CA LEU A 127 2.47 4.10 -9.43
C LEU A 127 1.69 2.84 -9.85
N ASN A 128 2.04 2.20 -10.97
CA ASN A 128 1.46 0.91 -11.33
C ASN A 128 1.74 -0.18 -10.29
N TYR A 129 2.84 -0.06 -9.54
CA TYR A 129 3.28 -0.95 -8.46
C TYR A 129 2.76 -0.56 -7.07
N THR A 130 1.80 0.36 -6.99
CA THR A 130 1.13 0.64 -5.72
C THR A 130 0.41 -0.62 -5.24
N ASN A 131 0.76 -1.13 -4.06
CA ASN A 131 0.06 -2.28 -3.49
C ASN A 131 -1.41 -1.92 -3.22
N ALA A 132 -2.32 -2.57 -3.95
CA ALA A 132 -3.71 -2.16 -4.02
C ALA A 132 -4.44 -2.37 -2.69
N THR A 133 -4.18 -3.51 -2.04
CA THR A 133 -4.77 -3.86 -0.73
C THR A 133 -4.37 -2.82 0.31
N ILE A 134 -3.09 -2.47 0.39
CA ILE A 134 -2.61 -1.49 1.36
C ILE A 134 -3.15 -0.09 1.04
N PHE A 135 -3.04 0.37 -0.21
CA PHE A 135 -3.53 1.70 -0.58
C PHE A 135 -5.03 1.85 -0.31
N GLY A 136 -5.84 0.89 -0.75
CA GLY A 136 -7.29 0.94 -0.52
C GLY A 136 -7.66 0.89 0.96
N SER A 137 -6.95 0.08 1.75
CA SER A 137 -7.16 0.02 3.20
C SER A 137 -6.78 1.32 3.91
N GLU A 138 -5.66 1.95 3.51
CA GLU A 138 -5.21 3.20 4.13
C GLU A 138 -6.11 4.38 3.74
N VAL A 139 -6.51 4.49 2.47
CA VAL A 139 -7.44 5.53 2.00
C VAL A 139 -8.82 5.36 2.65
N ALA A 140 -9.30 4.13 2.85
CA ALA A 140 -10.58 3.86 3.52
C ALA A 140 -10.66 4.40 4.95
N ARG A 141 -9.52 4.65 5.63
CA ARG A 141 -9.51 5.25 6.98
C ARG A 141 -9.81 6.75 6.97
N TRP A 142 -9.72 7.41 5.81
CA TRP A 142 -9.95 8.86 5.67
C TRP A 142 -11.42 9.19 5.45
N CYS A 143 -12.25 8.68 6.36
CA CYS A 143 -13.71 8.84 6.37
C CYS A 143 -14.26 9.20 7.76
N MET A 144 -13.40 9.55 8.72
CA MET A 144 -13.80 9.84 10.10
C MET A 144 -14.25 11.29 10.26
N ALA A 145 -15.31 11.52 11.03
CA ALA A 145 -15.69 12.82 11.59
C ALA A 145 -16.03 12.62 13.08
N ASP A 146 -15.43 13.44 13.95
CA ASP A 146 -15.58 13.35 15.41
C ASP A 146 -15.41 11.93 15.99
N GLY A 147 -14.48 11.16 15.42
CA GLY A 147 -14.17 9.79 15.87
C GLY A 147 -15.12 8.71 15.34
N THR A 148 -16.09 9.05 14.49
CA THR A 148 -17.03 8.11 13.88
C THR A 148 -16.85 8.04 12.36
N VAL A 149 -17.01 6.85 11.79
CA VAL A 149 -17.03 6.67 10.33
C VAL A 149 -18.24 7.39 9.74
N VAL A 150 -18.02 8.27 8.78
CA VAL A 150 -19.08 8.86 7.97
C VAL A 150 -19.32 7.91 6.77
N PRO A 151 -20.48 7.22 6.67
CA PRO A 151 -20.69 6.20 5.64
C PRO A 151 -20.48 6.73 4.21
N GLY A 152 -21.01 7.93 3.91
CA GLY A 152 -20.83 8.56 2.59
C GLY A 152 -19.37 8.83 2.24
N LEU A 153 -18.52 9.15 3.23
CA LEU A 153 -17.08 9.29 3.00
C LEU A 153 -16.42 7.94 2.80
N LEU A 154 -16.77 6.92 3.59
CA LEU A 154 -16.22 5.57 3.42
C LEU A 154 -16.50 5.04 2.01
N TYR A 155 -17.73 5.18 1.53
CA TYR A 155 -18.13 4.76 0.19
C TYR A 155 -17.34 5.49 -0.90
N ARG A 156 -17.13 6.80 -0.72
CA ARG A 156 -16.28 7.59 -1.61
C ARG A 156 -14.83 7.12 -1.60
N ARG A 157 -14.24 6.84 -0.42
CA ARG A 157 -12.87 6.34 -0.28
C ARG A 157 -12.67 5.00 -0.97
N VAL A 158 -13.61 4.07 -0.81
CA VAL A 158 -13.59 2.78 -1.48
C VAL A 158 -13.68 2.95 -3.00
N GLN A 159 -14.56 3.83 -3.50
CA GLN A 159 -14.66 4.12 -4.93
C GLN A 159 -13.38 4.73 -5.50
N GLU A 160 -12.77 5.70 -4.80
CA GLU A 160 -11.51 6.32 -5.21
C GLU A 160 -10.39 5.28 -5.28
N ALA A 161 -10.32 4.34 -4.32
CA ALA A 161 -9.37 3.23 -4.37
C ALA A 161 -9.62 2.28 -5.56
N ASN A 162 -10.89 1.97 -5.89
CA ASN A 162 -11.25 1.11 -7.01
C ASN A 162 -10.84 1.73 -8.36
N ILE A 163 -11.13 3.02 -8.54
CA ILE A 163 -10.75 3.77 -9.74
C ILE A 163 -9.21 3.84 -9.84
N TYR A 164 -8.52 4.15 -8.74
CA TYR A 164 -7.06 4.25 -8.72
C TYR A 164 -6.38 2.92 -9.08
N ASN A 165 -6.78 1.84 -8.40
CA ASN A 165 -6.10 0.54 -8.51
C ASN A 165 -6.48 -0.20 -9.79
N TYR A 166 -7.76 -0.14 -10.21
CA TYR A 166 -8.32 -1.04 -11.21
C TYR A 166 -9.00 -0.33 -12.38
N GLY A 167 -9.10 1.00 -12.35
CA GLY A 167 -9.88 1.74 -13.34
C GLY A 167 -11.36 1.37 -13.30
N ASP A 168 -11.85 0.88 -12.15
CA ASP A 168 -13.25 0.49 -11.97
C ASP A 168 -14.08 1.72 -11.55
N TYR A 169 -14.77 2.30 -12.54
CA TYR A 169 -15.70 3.42 -12.36
C TYR A 169 -17.13 2.95 -12.02
N THR A 170 -17.35 1.65 -11.86
CA THR A 170 -18.67 1.12 -11.48
C THR A 170 -19.02 1.67 -10.10
N PRO A 171 -20.15 2.39 -9.94
CA PRO A 171 -20.55 2.93 -8.64
C PRO A 171 -20.83 1.77 -7.67
N ASN A 172 -19.90 1.55 -6.75
CA ASN A 172 -20.00 0.53 -5.72
C ASN A 172 -20.03 1.21 -4.36
N THR A 173 -21.18 1.79 -4.01
CA THR A 173 -21.37 2.57 -2.79
C THR A 173 -21.54 1.72 -1.54
N THR A 174 -21.66 0.40 -1.63
CA THR A 174 -21.78 -0.49 -0.45
C THR A 174 -20.89 -1.72 -0.53
N ASN A 175 -20.18 -1.90 -1.65
CA ASN A 175 -19.43 -3.11 -1.93
C ASN A 175 -17.94 -2.84 -1.81
N ASN A 176 -17.23 -3.79 -1.19
CA ASN A 176 -15.78 -3.85 -1.11
C ASN A 176 -15.27 -5.02 -1.97
N PRO A 177 -15.42 -4.96 -3.31
CA PRO A 177 -15.11 -6.10 -4.20
C PRO A 177 -13.63 -6.46 -4.19
N TYR A 178 -12.78 -5.54 -3.74
CA TYR A 178 -11.32 -5.69 -3.71
C TYR A 178 -10.77 -6.00 -2.30
N CYS A 179 -11.63 -6.38 -1.36
CA CYS A 179 -11.27 -6.89 -0.03
C CYS A 179 -10.35 -5.98 0.79
N TYR A 180 -10.50 -4.66 0.67
CA TYR A 180 -9.76 -3.71 1.52
C TYR A 180 -10.13 -3.89 2.99
N ILE A 181 -9.21 -3.58 3.90
CA ILE A 181 -9.47 -3.56 5.34
C ILE A 181 -10.15 -2.22 5.66
N LEU A 182 -11.47 -2.26 5.89
CA LEU A 182 -12.25 -1.07 6.19
C LEU A 182 -12.23 -0.75 7.69
N PRO A 183 -12.30 0.53 8.10
CA PRO A 183 -12.51 0.87 9.51
C PRO A 183 -13.87 0.34 9.98
N ASN A 184 -13.94 -0.09 11.24
CA ASN A 184 -15.22 -0.43 11.86
C ASN A 184 -16.07 0.84 11.95
N ALA A 185 -17.31 0.78 11.45
CA ALA A 185 -18.29 1.84 11.61
C ALA A 185 -18.84 1.90 13.02
#